data_AF-A0A841VUR1-F1
#
_entry.id   AF-A0A841VUR1-F1
#
_cell.length_a   1.000
_cell.length_b   1.000
_cell.length_c   1.000
_cell.angle_alpha   90.00
_cell.angle_beta   90.00
_cell.angle_gamma   90.00
#
_symmetry.space_group_name_H-M   'P 1'
#
loop_
_entity.id
_entity.type
_entity.pdbx_description
1 polymer ?
#
loop_
_entity_poly.entity_id
_entity_poly.type
_entity_poly.pdbx_seq_one_letter_code
_entity_poly.pdbx_strand_id
1 'polypeptide(L)'
;MKFKPVSIGIGLSILSFSVSSFPRTIFNSPKVLAQEVSSSCPLPSDIAVTFLNSKCEEVKLEEPKTFYRYYSSSENRYGRYLTTDKYETNVEVIRNLALNQSWGNKATMIQPVTLPAGMTVYQGIVAPQTPTQCYPGGGQQTFIQDTRDPNIKWSEGQNIIAKDFSCP
;
A
#
# COMPACT_ATOMS: atom_id res chain seq x y z
N MET A 1 56.64 10.26 41.17
CA MET A 1 58.07 10.30 40.80
C MET A 1 58.22 9.84 39.35
N LYS A 2 58.99 10.60 38.57
CA LYS A 2 59.42 10.29 37.20
C LYS A 2 60.38 9.11 37.22
N PHE A 3 60.29 8.18 36.27
CA PHE A 3 61.44 7.57 35.59
C PHE A 3 61.03 7.07 34.19
N LYS A 4 61.64 7.67 33.16
CA LYS A 4 62.03 7.05 31.87
C LYS A 4 63.57 6.94 31.93
N PRO A 5 64.35 6.36 30.97
CA PRO A 5 64.08 5.56 29.75
C PRO A 5 65.08 4.35 29.56
N VAL A 6 65.16 3.81 28.33
CA VAL A 6 66.32 3.12 27.64
C VAL A 6 66.42 1.60 27.80
N SER A 7 66.89 0.77 26.86
CA SER A 7 66.86 0.63 25.38
C SER A 7 67.69 -0.63 25.04
N ILE A 8 67.39 -1.27 23.90
CA ILE A 8 68.25 -2.16 23.06
C ILE A 8 68.48 -3.63 23.52
N GLY A 9 68.21 -4.55 22.57
CA GLY A 9 68.74 -5.92 22.60
C GLY A 9 68.15 -6.83 21.52
N ILE A 10 68.92 -7.04 20.45
CA ILE A 10 68.60 -7.78 19.21
C ILE A 10 68.49 -9.29 19.46
N GLY A 11 67.53 -9.97 18.82
CA GLY A 11 67.48 -11.42 18.72
C GLY A 11 66.65 -11.88 17.52
N LEU A 12 67.34 -12.24 16.42
CA LEU A 12 66.76 -12.90 15.26
C LEU A 12 66.10 -14.23 15.69
N SER A 13 64.85 -14.44 15.29
CA SER A 13 64.35 -15.78 14.96
C SER A 13 63.30 -15.68 13.87
N ILE A 14 63.78 -15.95 12.65
CA ILE A 14 63.04 -16.35 11.46
C ILE A 14 62.22 -17.61 11.80
N LEU A 15 60.89 -17.46 11.81
CA LEU A 15 59.97 -18.58 11.67
C LEU A 15 59.07 -18.28 10.47
N SER A 16 59.38 -19.00 9.39
CA SER A 16 58.64 -19.07 8.15
C SER A 16 57.22 -19.56 8.41
N PHE A 17 56.24 -18.66 8.33
CA PHE A 17 54.83 -19.05 8.24
C PHE A 17 54.38 -18.98 6.80
N SER A 18 54.06 -20.17 6.28
CA SER A 18 53.58 -20.45 4.93
C SER A 18 52.40 -19.55 4.58
N VAL A 19 52.55 -18.79 3.48
CA VAL A 19 51.44 -18.04 2.88
C VAL A 19 50.50 -19.06 2.26
N SER A 20 49.41 -19.38 2.94
CA SER A 20 48.27 -20.04 2.31
C SER A 20 47.62 -19.02 1.37
N SER A 21 47.87 -19.17 0.08
CA SER A 21 47.22 -18.44 -1.00
C SER A 21 45.71 -18.69 -0.93
N PHE A 22 44.97 -17.80 -0.27
CA PHE A 22 43.52 -17.76 -0.41
C PHE A 22 43.19 -17.22 -1.80
N PRO A 23 42.49 -17.98 -2.66
CA PRO A 23 42.00 -17.43 -3.90
C PRO A 23 40.96 -16.34 -3.57
N ARG A 24 41.24 -15.10 -3.98
CA ARG A 24 40.23 -14.04 -4.09
C ARG A 24 39.18 -14.53 -5.09
N THR A 25 38.10 -15.10 -4.59
CA THR A 25 36.85 -15.20 -5.34
C THR A 25 36.37 -13.77 -5.57
N ILE A 26 36.64 -13.26 -6.78
CA ILE A 26 35.96 -12.09 -7.31
C ILE A 26 34.51 -12.54 -7.47
N PHE A 27 33.68 -12.29 -6.46
CA PHE A 27 32.24 -12.36 -6.59
C PHE A 27 31.82 -11.25 -7.56
N ASN A 28 31.82 -11.59 -8.84
CA ASN A 28 31.11 -10.83 -9.85
C ASN A 28 29.63 -11.15 -9.65
N SER A 29 29.01 -10.54 -8.63
CA SER A 29 27.56 -10.58 -8.49
C SER A 29 26.99 -9.94 -9.75
N PRO A 30 26.23 -10.67 -10.60
CA PRO A 30 25.47 -10.00 -11.62
C PRO A 30 24.56 -9.01 -10.88
N LYS A 31 24.63 -7.74 -11.25
CA LYS A 31 23.57 -6.79 -10.90
C LYS A 31 22.30 -7.36 -11.51
N VAL A 32 21.53 -8.09 -10.71
CA VAL A 32 20.15 -8.39 -11.01
C VAL A 32 19.51 -7.01 -11.11
N LEU A 33 19.25 -6.57 -12.34
CA LEU A 33 18.36 -5.45 -12.56
C LEU A 33 17.04 -5.91 -11.95
N ALA A 34 16.71 -5.38 -10.77
CA ALA A 34 15.38 -5.44 -10.25
C ALA A 34 14.51 -4.90 -11.38
N GLN A 35 13.74 -5.78 -12.01
CA GLN A 35 12.83 -5.39 -13.06
C GLN A 35 11.97 -4.30 -12.44
N GLU A 36 12.16 -3.05 -12.87
CA GLU A 36 11.28 -1.97 -12.49
C GLU A 36 9.91 -2.42 -12.99
N VAL A 37 9.12 -2.99 -12.08
CA VAL A 37 7.67 -3.09 -12.25
C VAL A 37 7.24 -1.63 -12.20
N SER A 38 7.39 -0.96 -13.35
CA SER A 38 6.92 0.39 -13.57
C SER A 38 5.43 0.35 -13.26
N SER A 39 5.05 0.82 -12.07
CA SER A 39 3.65 1.01 -11.72
C SER A 39 3.07 1.93 -12.77
N SER A 40 2.06 1.47 -13.52
CA SER A 40 1.38 2.36 -14.46
C SER A 40 0.44 3.33 -13.74
N CYS A 41 0.26 3.15 -12.43
CA CYS A 41 -0.46 4.06 -11.56
C CYS A 41 0.44 5.25 -11.20
N PRO A 42 0.08 6.50 -11.59
CA PRO A 42 0.86 7.70 -11.28
C PRO A 42 0.63 8.17 -9.83
N LEU A 43 0.82 7.26 -8.87
CA LEU A 43 0.71 7.50 -7.43
C LEU A 43 1.95 6.95 -6.71
N PRO A 44 2.25 7.45 -5.49
CA PRO A 44 3.23 6.82 -4.61
C PRO A 44 2.98 5.32 -4.43
N SER A 45 4.07 4.55 -4.30
CA SER A 45 4.00 3.09 -4.31
C SER A 45 3.10 2.50 -3.22
N ASP A 46 3.06 3.10 -2.04
CA ASP A 46 2.19 2.72 -0.92
C ASP A 46 0.68 2.86 -1.22
N ILE A 47 0.32 3.74 -2.16
CA ILE A 47 -1.05 3.85 -2.67
C ILE A 47 -1.24 3.01 -3.92
N ALA A 48 -0.27 3.00 -4.85
CA ALA A 48 -0.34 2.24 -6.08
C ALA A 48 -0.56 0.75 -5.82
N VAL A 49 0.06 0.17 -4.78
CA VAL A 49 -0.12 -1.25 -4.41
C VAL A 49 -1.55 -1.62 -4.00
N THR A 50 -2.41 -0.64 -3.71
CA THR A 50 -3.84 -0.88 -3.44
C THR A 50 -4.64 -1.19 -4.72
N PHE A 51 -4.06 -0.91 -5.89
CA PHE A 51 -4.62 -1.25 -7.19
C PHE A 51 -3.99 -2.52 -7.75
N LEU A 52 -4.80 -3.35 -8.42
CA LEU A 52 -4.38 -4.61 -8.99
C LEU A 52 -3.19 -4.41 -9.94
N ASN A 53 -2.10 -5.15 -9.70
CA ASN A 53 -0.83 -5.02 -10.41
C ASN A 53 -0.19 -3.61 -10.34
N SER A 54 -0.54 -2.79 -9.34
CA SER A 54 -0.13 -1.39 -9.24
C SER A 54 -0.52 -0.55 -10.48
N LYS A 55 -1.70 -0.84 -11.04
CA LYS A 55 -2.23 -0.17 -12.24
C LYS A 55 -3.49 0.63 -11.90
N CYS A 56 -3.43 1.93 -12.16
CA CYS A 56 -4.57 2.83 -12.10
C CYS A 56 -4.43 3.88 -13.21
N GLU A 57 -5.54 4.53 -13.54
CA GLU A 57 -5.59 5.64 -14.49
C GLU A 57 -5.86 6.95 -13.74
N GLU A 58 -5.09 7.99 -14.06
CA GLU A 58 -5.40 9.35 -13.63
C GLU A 58 -6.51 9.92 -14.52
N VAL A 59 -7.64 10.25 -13.91
CA VAL A 59 -8.83 10.74 -14.61
C VAL A 59 -9.20 12.10 -14.05
N LYS A 60 -9.27 13.11 -14.92
CA LYS A 60 -9.86 14.40 -14.59
C LYS A 60 -11.35 14.35 -14.88
N LEU A 61 -12.19 14.58 -13.87
CA LEU A 61 -13.64 14.56 -14.04
C LEU A 61 -14.09 15.76 -14.90
N GLU A 62 -14.80 15.51 -15.99
CA GLU A 62 -15.35 16.59 -16.84
C GLU A 62 -16.65 17.18 -16.28
N GLU A 63 -17.40 16.37 -15.54
CA GLU A 63 -18.66 16.72 -14.90
C GLU A 63 -18.69 16.18 -13.45
N PRO A 64 -19.55 16.72 -12.57
CA PRO A 64 -19.70 16.16 -11.24
C PRO A 64 -20.14 14.69 -11.30
N LYS A 65 -19.44 13.82 -10.56
CA LYS A 65 -19.71 12.37 -10.58
C LYS A 65 -19.92 11.84 -9.17
N THR A 66 -20.94 11.02 -9.01
CA THR A 66 -21.26 10.36 -7.74
C THR A 66 -20.61 8.99 -7.66
N PHE A 67 -19.92 8.77 -6.55
CA PHE A 67 -19.33 7.52 -6.12
C PHE A 67 -19.97 7.08 -4.80
N TYR A 68 -19.53 5.94 -4.28
CA TYR A 68 -19.97 5.37 -3.02
C TYR A 68 -18.80 5.11 -2.10
N ARG A 69 -19.03 5.34 -0.81
CA ARG A 69 -18.09 4.99 0.24
C ARG A 69 -18.76 4.08 1.24
N TYR A 70 -18.13 2.93 1.49
CA TYR A 70 -18.51 2.01 2.56
C TYR A 70 -17.69 2.26 3.82
N TYR A 71 -18.35 2.26 4.97
CA TYR A 71 -17.77 2.65 6.24
C TYR A 71 -18.52 2.00 7.41
N SER A 72 -18.10 2.26 8.65
CA SER A 72 -18.69 1.64 9.86
C SER A 72 -19.05 2.60 10.97
N SER A 73 -18.44 3.79 11.00
CA SER A 73 -18.70 4.80 12.02
C SER A 73 -18.51 6.22 11.46
N SER A 74 -19.01 7.21 12.17
CA SER A 74 -18.80 8.63 11.83
C SER A 74 -17.31 8.98 11.69
N GLU A 75 -16.43 8.35 12.46
CA GLU A 75 -14.99 8.61 12.47
C GLU A 75 -14.29 8.22 11.16
N ASN A 76 -14.79 7.20 10.47
CA ASN A 76 -14.18 6.70 9.22
C ASN A 76 -15.02 6.99 7.98
N ARG A 77 -16.08 7.81 8.08
CA ARG A 77 -16.93 8.14 6.93
C ARG A 77 -16.22 8.98 5.86
N TYR A 78 -15.26 9.84 6.22
CA TYR A 78 -14.59 10.75 5.27
C TYR A 78 -13.22 10.23 4.82
N GLY A 79 -13.19 9.18 4.00
CA GLY A 79 -11.93 8.56 3.55
C GLY A 79 -11.71 8.64 2.05
N ARG A 80 -10.45 8.46 1.65
CA ARG A 80 -9.94 8.66 0.29
C ARG A 80 -10.32 7.60 -0.74
N TYR A 81 -10.79 6.44 -0.29
CA TYR A 81 -11.15 5.32 -1.16
C TYR A 81 -12.67 5.28 -1.35
N LEU A 82 -13.07 5.33 -2.62
CA LEU A 82 -14.44 5.32 -3.11
C LEU A 82 -14.60 4.20 -4.15
N THR A 83 -15.84 3.91 -4.54
CA THR A 83 -16.13 2.99 -5.63
C THR A 83 -17.35 3.44 -6.44
N THR A 84 -17.44 3.05 -7.71
CA THR A 84 -18.68 3.16 -8.47
C THR A 84 -19.64 2.01 -8.19
N ASP A 85 -19.15 0.93 -7.58
CA ASP A 85 -19.90 -0.31 -7.41
C ASP A 85 -20.83 -0.24 -6.19
N LYS A 86 -22.04 -0.79 -6.36
CA LYS A 86 -22.96 -1.04 -5.27
C LYS A 86 -22.99 -2.53 -4.93
N TYR A 87 -22.90 -2.81 -3.65
CA TYR A 87 -22.98 -4.13 -3.07
C TYR A 87 -24.13 -4.13 -2.07
N GLU A 88 -24.84 -5.25 -1.97
CA GLU A 88 -26.02 -5.36 -1.11
C GLU A 88 -25.62 -5.66 0.33
N THR A 89 -24.53 -6.42 0.49
CA THR A 89 -24.11 -6.94 1.79
C THR A 89 -22.70 -6.52 2.15
N ASN A 90 -22.43 -6.35 3.45
CA ASN A 90 -21.08 -6.04 3.94
C ASN A 90 -20.04 -7.10 3.54
N VAL A 91 -20.42 -8.38 3.46
CA VAL A 91 -19.53 -9.46 3.01
C VAL A 91 -19.06 -9.24 1.57
N GLU A 92 -19.96 -8.83 0.68
CA GLU A 92 -19.60 -8.48 -0.70
C GLU A 92 -18.65 -7.29 -0.74
N VAL A 93 -18.92 -6.24 0.03
CA VAL A 93 -18.04 -5.06 0.11
C VAL A 93 -16.66 -5.48 0.58
N ILE A 94 -16.58 -6.23 1.68
CA ILE A 94 -15.32 -6.67 2.30
C ILE A 94 -14.48 -7.47 1.30
N ARG A 95 -15.11 -8.38 0.56
CA ARG A 95 -14.41 -9.25 -0.38
C ARG A 95 -13.97 -8.50 -1.64
N ASN A 96 -14.88 -7.76 -2.28
CA ASN A 96 -14.60 -7.07 -3.54
C ASN A 96 -13.70 -5.85 -3.36
N LEU A 97 -13.82 -5.14 -2.22
CA LEU A 97 -12.98 -3.98 -1.89
C LEU A 97 -11.81 -4.32 -0.96
N ALA A 98 -11.55 -5.63 -0.76
CA ALA A 98 -10.44 -6.14 0.05
C ALA A 98 -10.27 -5.43 1.41
N LEU A 99 -11.39 -5.16 2.10
CA LEU A 99 -11.36 -4.43 3.37
C LEU A 99 -10.88 -5.34 4.49
N ASN A 100 -9.61 -5.24 4.86
CA ASN A 100 -9.07 -6.03 5.96
C ASN A 100 -9.75 -5.65 7.28
N GLN A 101 -10.38 -6.64 7.94
CA GLN A 101 -11.18 -6.39 9.13
C GLN A 101 -10.38 -5.93 10.36
N SER A 102 -9.06 -6.12 10.35
CA SER A 102 -8.18 -5.55 11.39
C SER A 102 -8.16 -4.01 11.35
N TRP A 103 -8.56 -3.37 10.24
CA TRP A 103 -8.67 -1.92 10.12
C TRP A 103 -9.95 -1.35 10.74
N GLY A 104 -10.87 -2.20 11.21
CA GLY A 104 -12.10 -1.76 11.87
C GLY A 104 -13.21 -1.28 10.94
N ASN A 105 -13.07 -1.44 9.61
CA ASN A 105 -14.15 -1.17 8.67
C ASN A 105 -14.94 -2.46 8.35
N LYS A 106 -16.05 -2.65 9.08
CA LYS A 106 -17.05 -3.71 8.89
C LYS A 106 -18.01 -3.46 7.72
N ALA A 107 -17.87 -2.34 7.01
CA ALA A 107 -18.67 -1.96 5.85
C ALA A 107 -20.19 -2.04 6.06
N THR A 108 -20.70 -1.63 7.23
CA THR A 108 -22.13 -1.73 7.56
C THR A 108 -22.98 -0.58 7.01
N MET A 109 -22.33 0.49 6.53
CA MET A 109 -23.01 1.65 5.97
C MET A 109 -22.40 2.06 4.64
N ILE A 110 -23.22 2.65 3.78
CA ILE A 110 -22.83 3.22 2.49
C ILE A 110 -23.29 4.68 2.43
N GLN A 111 -22.46 5.58 1.94
CA GLN A 111 -22.88 6.96 1.64
C GLN A 111 -22.52 7.33 0.19
N PRO A 112 -23.40 8.08 -0.50
CA PRO A 112 -23.06 8.73 -1.77
C PRO A 112 -22.04 9.85 -1.55
N VAL A 113 -21.11 9.98 -2.49
CA VAL A 113 -20.06 11.01 -2.49
C VAL A 113 -20.01 11.63 -3.87
N THR A 114 -20.46 12.87 -4.02
CA THR A 114 -20.38 13.58 -5.30
C THR A 114 -19.10 14.40 -5.34
N LEU A 115 -18.21 14.04 -6.26
CA LEU A 115 -16.99 14.78 -6.56
C LEU A 115 -17.29 15.85 -7.62
N PRO A 116 -16.72 17.05 -7.51
CA PRO A 116 -16.95 18.13 -8.47
C PRO A 116 -16.24 17.87 -9.81
N ALA A 117 -16.72 18.53 -10.86
CA ALA A 117 -15.98 18.64 -12.11
C ALA A 117 -14.60 19.29 -11.88
N GLY A 118 -13.62 18.90 -12.67
CA GLY A 118 -12.24 19.36 -12.60
C GLY A 118 -11.37 18.63 -11.59
N MET A 119 -11.94 17.82 -10.69
CA MET A 119 -11.19 17.03 -9.72
C MET A 119 -10.48 15.86 -10.41
N THR A 120 -9.21 15.66 -10.07
CA THR A 120 -8.43 14.49 -10.48
C THR A 120 -8.68 13.34 -9.53
N VAL A 121 -8.98 12.16 -10.08
CA VAL A 121 -9.18 10.91 -9.36
C VAL A 121 -8.34 9.81 -9.97
N TYR A 122 -8.07 8.75 -9.21
CA TYR A 122 -7.28 7.61 -9.70
C TYR A 122 -8.15 6.36 -9.68
N GLN A 123 -8.41 5.78 -10.86
CA GLN A 123 -9.36 4.69 -11.02
C GLN A 123 -8.65 3.39 -11.40
N GLY A 124 -9.11 2.28 -10.85
CA GLY A 124 -8.58 0.96 -11.18
C GLY A 124 -9.33 -0.15 -10.48
N ILE A 125 -8.76 -1.34 -10.49
CA ILE A 125 -9.29 -2.52 -9.81
C ILE A 125 -8.61 -2.67 -8.47
N VAL A 126 -9.35 -3.05 -7.42
CA VAL A 126 -8.80 -3.29 -6.08
C VAL A 126 -7.85 -4.48 -6.09
N ALA A 127 -6.64 -4.31 -5.55
CA ALA A 127 -5.70 -5.40 -5.31
C ALA A 127 -6.14 -6.30 -4.14
N PRO A 128 -5.80 -7.59 -4.15
CA PRO A 128 -6.05 -8.46 -3.01
C PRO A 128 -5.27 -8.00 -1.76
N GLN A 129 -5.82 -8.32 -0.58
CA GLN A 129 -5.14 -8.19 0.71
C GLN A 129 -4.86 -9.56 1.32
N THR A 130 -3.88 -9.64 2.22
CA THR A 130 -3.58 -10.89 2.93
C THR A 130 -4.60 -11.12 4.07
N PRO A 131 -5.20 -12.32 4.17
CA PRO A 131 -5.07 -13.45 3.26
C PRO A 131 -6.05 -13.37 2.08
N THR A 132 -5.57 -13.72 0.87
CA THR A 132 -6.29 -13.49 -0.40
C THR A 132 -7.63 -14.24 -0.47
N GLN A 133 -7.77 -15.39 0.18
CA GLN A 133 -9.06 -16.11 0.21
C GLN A 133 -10.20 -15.29 0.86
N CYS A 134 -9.83 -14.41 1.80
CA CYS A 134 -10.78 -13.55 2.52
C CYS A 134 -10.95 -12.20 1.83
N TYR A 135 -9.86 -11.66 1.29
CA TYR A 135 -9.83 -10.33 0.69
C TYR A 135 -9.30 -10.40 -0.76
N PRO A 136 -10.04 -11.05 -1.67
CA PRO A 136 -9.59 -11.25 -3.04
C PRO A 136 -9.50 -9.94 -3.84
N GLY A 137 -10.21 -8.88 -3.42
CA GLY A 137 -10.32 -7.65 -4.20
C GLY A 137 -11.14 -7.88 -5.47
N GLY A 138 -10.80 -7.16 -6.54
CA GLY A 138 -11.45 -7.31 -7.86
C GLY A 138 -12.60 -6.33 -8.13
N GLY A 139 -13.09 -5.60 -7.13
CA GLY A 139 -14.04 -4.51 -7.33
C GLY A 139 -13.40 -3.25 -7.93
N GLN A 140 -14.22 -2.28 -8.32
CA GLN A 140 -13.74 -0.97 -8.74
C GLN A 140 -13.24 -0.15 -7.54
N GLN A 141 -12.10 0.52 -7.70
CA GLN A 141 -11.55 1.47 -6.75
C GLN A 141 -11.36 2.84 -7.40
N THR A 142 -11.73 3.89 -6.67
CA THR A 142 -11.39 5.27 -6.97
C THR A 142 -10.69 5.88 -5.77
N PHE A 143 -9.48 6.41 -5.96
CA PHE A 143 -8.73 7.13 -4.95
C PHE A 143 -8.78 8.63 -5.21
N ILE A 144 -9.03 9.41 -4.15
CA ILE A 144 -8.95 10.87 -4.14
C ILE A 144 -7.85 11.32 -3.18
N GLN A 145 -7.10 12.37 -3.56
CA GLN A 145 -6.00 12.86 -2.72
C GLN A 145 -6.50 13.70 -1.55
N ASP A 146 -7.39 14.65 -1.82
CA ASP A 146 -7.94 15.59 -0.83
C ASP A 146 -9.40 15.26 -0.51
N THR A 147 -9.69 14.97 0.76
CA THR A 147 -11.05 14.72 1.26
C THR A 147 -11.69 15.98 1.85
N ARG A 148 -10.92 17.06 1.99
CA ARG A 148 -11.33 18.33 2.61
C ARG A 148 -11.69 19.39 1.58
N ASP A 149 -11.63 19.07 0.29
CA ASP A 149 -12.14 19.97 -0.76
C ASP A 149 -13.60 20.30 -0.45
N PRO A 150 -13.93 21.59 -0.23
CA PRO A 150 -15.27 22.01 0.19
C PRO A 150 -16.35 21.76 -0.87
N ASN A 151 -15.97 21.45 -2.10
CA ASN A 151 -16.89 21.12 -3.19
C ASN A 151 -17.27 19.63 -3.23
N ILE A 152 -16.61 18.77 -2.44
CA ILE A 152 -17.02 17.38 -2.26
C ILE A 152 -18.30 17.34 -1.43
N LYS A 153 -19.35 16.75 -2.00
CA LYS A 153 -20.61 16.56 -1.30
C LYS A 153 -20.70 15.15 -0.75
N TRP A 154 -20.54 15.04 0.56
CA TRP A 154 -20.76 13.82 1.32
C TRP A 154 -22.21 13.75 1.75
N SER A 155 -23.01 12.90 1.10
CA SER A 155 -24.43 12.75 1.41
C SER A 155 -24.64 11.90 2.66
N GLU A 156 -25.86 11.93 3.20
CA GLU A 156 -26.22 11.08 4.33
C GLU A 156 -26.10 9.60 3.96
N GLY A 157 -25.59 8.81 4.91
CA GLY A 157 -25.40 7.39 4.72
C GLY A 157 -26.64 6.58 5.05
N GLN A 158 -26.63 5.33 4.62
CA GLN A 158 -27.66 4.35 4.96
C GLN A 158 -27.01 3.02 5.34
N ASN A 159 -27.72 2.26 6.17
CA ASN A 159 -27.31 0.90 6.50
C ASN A 159 -27.45 -0.01 5.27
N ILE A 160 -26.56 -0.99 5.16
CA ILE A 160 -26.69 -2.10 4.20
C ILE A 160 -27.00 -3.40 4.94
N ILE A 161 -27.19 -4.50 4.19
CA ILE A 161 -27.48 -5.80 4.79
C ILE A 161 -26.21 -6.32 5.47
N ALA A 162 -26.18 -6.26 6.81
CA ALA A 162 -25.09 -6.80 7.61
C ALA A 162 -25.24 -8.32 7.74
N LYS A 163 -24.20 -9.04 7.35
CA LYS A 163 -24.01 -10.48 7.52
C LYS A 163 -22.73 -10.70 8.34
N ASP A 164 -22.70 -11.79 9.09
CA ASP A 164 -21.50 -12.19 9.80
C ASP A 164 -20.40 -12.52 8.78
N PHE A 165 -19.23 -11.90 8.98
CA PHE A 165 -18.03 -12.16 8.21
C PHE A 165 -16.98 -12.77 9.14
N SER A 166 -16.46 -13.92 8.75
CA SER A 166 -15.31 -14.54 9.38
C SER A 166 -14.30 -14.95 8.31
N CYS A 167 -13.04 -14.64 8.55
CA CYS A 167 -11.92 -15.08 7.74
C CYS A 167 -11.28 -16.26 8.48
N PRO A 168 -11.31 -17.49 7.93
CA PRO A 168 -10.73 -18.67 8.56
C PRO A 168 -9.21 -18.62 8.63
#